data_AF-A0A0H3ZRZ0-F1
#
_entry.id   AF-A0A0H3ZRZ0-F1
#
_cell.length_a   1.000
_cell.length_b   1.000
_cell.length_c   1.000
_cell.angle_alpha   90.00
_cell.angle_beta   90.00
_cell.angle_gamma   90.00
#
_symmetry.space_group_name_H-M   'P 1'
#
loop_
_entity.id
_entity.type
_entity.pdbx_description
1 polymer ?
#
loop_
_entity_poly.entity_id
_entity_poly.type
_entity_poly.pdbx_seq_one_letter_code
_entity_poly.pdbx_strand_id
1 'polypeptide(L)'
;MLYANLGDGTQFTNDRQASAFIGLTPKQYSSGGKVTMMGIDKFGGVKDLRSMLYLGAMAYIYRLPDSPTNQKQAWLIKLVNRVGFKRACIALANKTVRTAWAMLRYETKYQSKTLSC
;
A
#
# COMPACT_ATOMS: atom_id res chain seq x y z
N MET A 1 3.26 -9.66 -12.12
CA MET A 1 3.93 -8.37 -11.88
C MET A 1 4.40 -8.18 -10.44
N LEU A 2 3.53 -8.24 -9.41
CA LEU A 2 3.97 -7.97 -8.03
C LEU A 2 5.03 -8.95 -7.49
N TYR A 3 4.80 -10.26 -7.61
CA TYR A 3 5.79 -11.27 -7.23
C TYR A 3 7.12 -11.11 -7.97
N ALA A 4 7.08 -10.87 -9.30
CA ALA A 4 8.27 -10.66 -10.12
C ALA A 4 9.13 -9.45 -9.67
N ASN A 5 8.54 -8.43 -9.04
CA ASN A 5 9.28 -7.27 -8.54
C ASN A 5 9.71 -7.42 -7.07
N LEU A 6 9.02 -8.24 -6.27
CA LEU A 6 9.36 -8.46 -4.86
C LEU A 6 10.30 -9.67 -4.66
N GLY A 7 10.28 -10.64 -5.59
CA GLY A 7 10.96 -11.93 -5.45
C GLY A 7 10.59 -12.62 -4.14
N ASP A 8 11.58 -13.20 -3.48
CA ASP A 8 11.43 -13.86 -2.17
C ASP A 8 11.43 -12.87 -1.00
N GLY A 9 11.41 -11.56 -1.27
CA GLY A 9 11.37 -10.50 -0.25
C GLY A 9 12.69 -10.27 0.52
N THR A 10 13.72 -11.11 0.30
CA THR A 10 15.06 -11.00 0.91
C THR A 10 15.85 -9.77 0.45
N GLN A 11 15.51 -9.23 -0.73
CA GLN A 11 16.14 -8.04 -1.33
C GLN A 11 15.92 -6.76 -0.51
N PHE A 12 14.90 -6.74 0.36
CA PHE A 12 14.58 -5.59 1.20
C PHE A 12 14.80 -5.94 2.68
N THR A 13 15.34 -4.99 3.43
CA THR A 13 15.52 -5.14 4.88
C THR A 13 14.17 -5.08 5.60
N ASN A 14 13.25 -4.26 5.09
CA ASN A 14 11.92 -4.09 5.68
C ASN A 14 10.83 -3.82 4.62
N ASP A 15 9.59 -3.92 5.05
CA ASP A 15 8.39 -3.66 4.24
C ASP A 15 8.31 -2.23 3.69
N ARG A 16 8.87 -1.26 4.42
CA ARG A 16 8.93 0.16 3.99
C ARG A 16 9.85 0.34 2.77
N GLN A 17 10.99 -0.35 2.72
CA GLN A 17 11.90 -0.31 1.58
C GLN A 17 11.25 -0.90 0.33
N ALA A 18 10.52 -2.02 0.46
CA ALA A 18 9.76 -2.59 -0.65
C ALA A 18 8.68 -1.62 -1.18
N SER A 19 7.96 -0.96 -0.28
CA SER A 19 6.96 0.05 -0.63
C SER A 19 7.57 1.29 -1.30
N ALA A 20 8.73 1.74 -0.83
CA ALA A 20 9.48 2.85 -1.42
C ALA A 20 10.02 2.49 -2.82
N PHE A 21 10.55 1.28 -3.00
CA PHE A 21 11.02 0.76 -4.29
C PHE A 21 9.91 0.76 -5.35
N ILE A 22 8.68 0.41 -4.98
CA ILE A 22 7.53 0.44 -5.92
C ILE A 22 7.05 1.88 -6.19
N GLY A 23 7.41 2.85 -5.35
CA GLY A 23 6.98 4.24 -5.46
C GLY A 23 5.64 4.52 -4.79
N LEU A 24 5.30 3.80 -3.71
CA LEU A 24 4.06 3.99 -2.94
C LEU A 24 4.23 4.88 -1.69
N THR A 25 5.45 5.37 -1.46
CA THR A 25 5.77 6.30 -0.38
C THR A 25 5.95 7.73 -0.90
N PRO A 26 5.57 8.74 -0.10
CA PRO A 26 5.95 10.14 -0.36
C PRO A 26 7.45 10.29 -0.59
N LYS A 27 7.85 11.16 -1.53
CA LYS A 27 9.27 11.47 -1.72
C LYS A 27 9.76 12.38 -0.61
N GLN A 28 10.86 12.01 0.02
CA GLN A 28 11.54 12.81 1.02
C GLN A 28 12.42 13.85 0.31
N TYR A 29 12.20 15.13 0.61
CA TYR A 29 13.11 16.22 0.24
C TYR A 29 13.74 16.76 1.53
N SER A 30 15.06 16.80 1.57
CA SER A 30 15.81 17.35 2.70
C SER A 30 16.81 18.37 2.19
N SER A 31 16.68 19.62 2.61
CA SER A 31 17.68 20.67 2.41
C SER A 31 17.96 21.36 3.74
N GLY A 32 19.24 21.59 4.06
CA GLY A 32 19.64 22.34 5.24
C GLY A 32 19.10 21.82 6.59
N GLY A 33 18.92 20.50 6.75
CA GLY A 33 18.50 19.89 8.01
C GLY A 33 16.98 19.81 8.25
N LYS A 34 16.14 20.30 7.32
CA LYS A 34 14.68 20.12 7.37
C LYS A 34 14.23 19.03 6.42
N VAL A 35 13.56 18.03 6.96
CA VAL A 35 12.96 16.94 6.18
C VAL A 35 11.50 17.26 5.87
N THR A 36 11.18 17.43 4.59
CA THR A 36 9.82 17.63 4.10
C THR A 36 9.39 16.43 3.25
N MET A 37 8.24 15.83 3.59
CA MET A 37 7.62 14.79 2.77
C MET A 37 6.67 15.44 1.77
N MET A 38 6.97 15.30 0.48
CA MET A 38 6.18 15.88 -0.61
C MET A 38 5.21 14.82 -1.20
N GLY A 39 4.71 15.06 -2.42
CA GLY A 39 3.88 14.10 -3.13
C GLY A 39 4.57 12.76 -3.42
N ILE A 40 3.80 11.83 -3.97
CA ILE A 40 4.31 10.55 -4.46
C ILE A 40 5.30 10.80 -5.59
N ASP A 41 6.44 10.10 -5.55
CA ASP A 41 7.41 10.20 -6.63
C ASP A 41 6.80 9.75 -7.96
N LYS A 42 6.87 10.60 -8.98
CA LYS A 42 6.33 10.31 -10.31
C LYS A 42 7.36 9.64 -11.23
N PHE A 43 8.65 9.79 -10.92
CA PHE A 43 9.78 9.31 -11.72
C PHE A 43 10.48 8.11 -11.08
N GLY A 44 10.42 7.98 -9.76
CA GLY A 44 10.94 6.82 -9.03
C GLY A 44 10.00 5.60 -9.03
N GLY A 45 10.61 4.43 -8.85
CA GLY A 45 9.97 3.14 -8.66
C GLY A 45 9.37 2.52 -9.92
N VAL A 46 8.55 1.48 -9.74
CA VAL A 46 8.00 0.66 -10.83
C VAL A 46 6.65 1.21 -11.28
N LYS A 47 6.66 2.13 -12.26
CA LYS A 47 5.47 2.87 -12.74
C LYS A 47 4.27 1.98 -13.05
N ASP A 48 4.47 0.90 -13.79
CA ASP A 48 3.39 0.02 -14.22
C ASP A 48 2.78 -0.75 -13.06
N LEU A 49 3.63 -1.25 -12.15
CA LEU A 49 3.19 -1.93 -10.94
C LEU A 49 2.38 -0.99 -10.03
N ARG A 50 2.86 0.24 -9.84
CA ARG A 50 2.12 1.26 -9.08
C ARG A 50 0.76 1.55 -9.70
N SER A 51 0.69 1.65 -11.03
CA SER A 51 -0.56 1.91 -11.75
C SER A 51 -1.54 0.76 -11.58
N MET A 52 -1.09 -0.49 -11.75
CA MET A 52 -1.91 -1.68 -11.52
C MET A 52 -2.41 -1.79 -10.08
N LEU A 53 -1.54 -1.52 -9.09
CA LEU A 53 -1.92 -1.52 -7.68
C LEU A 53 -2.95 -0.44 -7.36
N TYR A 54 -2.80 0.75 -7.94
CA TYR A 54 -3.77 1.83 -7.78
C TYR A 54 -5.12 1.47 -8.40
N LEU A 55 -5.14 0.92 -9.62
CA LEU A 55 -6.37 0.47 -10.28
C LEU A 55 -7.06 -0.65 -9.50
N GLY A 56 -6.30 -1.63 -9.00
CA GLY A 56 -6.84 -2.70 -8.15
C GLY A 56 -7.40 -2.16 -6.83
N ALA A 57 -6.70 -1.22 -6.19
CA ALA A 57 -7.19 -0.55 -4.99
C ALA A 57 -8.47 0.27 -5.26
N MET A 58 -8.52 0.96 -6.40
CA MET A 58 -9.68 1.73 -6.84
C MET A 58 -10.89 0.83 -7.06
N ALA A 59 -10.75 -0.29 -7.78
CA ALA A 59 -11.82 -1.26 -7.99
C ALA A 59 -12.32 -1.86 -6.66
N TYR A 60 -11.40 -2.14 -5.72
CA TYR A 60 -11.77 -2.66 -4.40
C TYR A 60 -12.52 -1.63 -3.55
N ILE A 61 -12.05 -0.38 -3.49
CA ILE A 61 -12.68 0.68 -2.71
C ILE A 61 -14.03 1.06 -3.31
N TYR A 62 -14.17 1.07 -4.64
CA TYR A 62 -15.43 1.34 -5.32
C TYR A 62 -16.52 0.31 -4.99
N ARG A 63 -16.13 -0.93 -4.68
CA ARG A 63 -17.04 -2.02 -4.30
C ARG A 63 -17.12 -2.24 -2.79
N LEU A 64 -16.71 -1.26 -1.97
CA LEU A 64 -16.85 -1.37 -0.53
C LEU A 64 -18.34 -1.45 -0.16
N PRO A 65 -18.76 -2.41 0.69
CA PRO A 65 -20.11 -2.42 1.22
C PRO A 65 -20.30 -1.29 2.23
N ASP A 66 -21.54 -0.82 2.38
CA ASP A 66 -21.89 0.18 3.39
C ASP A 66 -21.63 -0.33 4.82
N SER A 67 -21.93 -1.61 5.05
CA SER A 67 -21.64 -2.31 6.30
C SER A 67 -20.35 -3.13 6.17
N PRO A 68 -19.28 -2.81 6.94
CA PRO A 68 -18.03 -3.56 6.86
C PRO A 68 -18.17 -4.95 7.50
N THR A 69 -17.70 -5.99 6.81
CA THR A 69 -17.63 -7.36 7.33
C THR A 69 -16.26 -7.67 7.95
N ASN A 70 -15.21 -7.00 7.48
CA ASN A 70 -13.83 -7.22 7.89
C ASN A 70 -13.18 -5.95 8.46
N GLN A 71 -12.18 -6.11 9.33
CA GLN A 71 -11.44 -4.98 9.91
C GLN A 71 -10.79 -4.11 8.81
N LYS A 72 -10.38 -4.73 7.70
CA LYS A 72 -9.85 -4.03 6.54
C LYS A 72 -10.87 -3.10 5.88
N GLN A 73 -12.12 -3.55 5.72
CA GLN A 73 -13.19 -2.74 5.14
C GLN A 73 -13.57 -1.60 6.09
N ALA A 74 -13.72 -1.88 7.39
CA ALA A 74 -13.99 -0.85 8.39
C ALA A 74 -12.91 0.24 8.40
N TRP A 75 -11.63 -0.17 8.33
CA TRP A 75 -10.51 0.77 8.20
C TRP A 75 -10.57 1.58 6.90
N LEU A 76 -10.91 0.96 5.77
CA LEU A 76 -10.99 1.65 4.48
C LEU A 76 -12.13 2.67 4.43
N ILE A 77 -13.33 2.33 4.92
CA ILE A 77 -14.46 3.25 4.96
C ILE A 77 -14.09 4.48 5.79
N LYS A 78 -13.55 4.27 7.01
CA LYS A 78 -13.05 5.36 7.87
C LYS A 78 -11.96 6.18 7.17
N LEU A 79 -11.07 5.53 6.44
CA LEU A 79 -9.98 6.21 5.74
C LEU A 79 -10.48 7.06 4.57
N VAL A 80 -11.40 6.52 3.75
CA VAL A 80 -12.03 7.25 2.63
C VAL A 80 -12.72 8.50 3.15
N ASN A 81 -13.50 8.39 4.24
CA ASN A 81 -14.16 9.54 4.86
C ASN A 81 -13.17 10.60 5.38
N ARG A 82 -12.01 10.17 5.88
CA ARG A 82 -11.00 11.08 6.44
C ARG A 82 -10.13 11.79 5.41
N VAL A 83 -9.68 11.08 4.37
CA VAL A 83 -8.65 11.61 3.44
C VAL A 83 -9.10 11.68 1.98
N GLY A 84 -10.29 11.15 1.66
CA GLY A 84 -10.83 11.08 0.31
C GLY A 84 -10.37 9.85 -0.49
N PHE A 85 -11.12 9.57 -1.55
CA PHE A 85 -11.03 8.35 -2.36
C PHE A 85 -9.62 8.06 -2.91
N LYS A 86 -9.03 8.99 -3.68
CA LYS A 86 -7.73 8.76 -4.34
C LYS A 86 -6.59 8.51 -3.36
N ARG A 87 -6.59 9.22 -2.23
CA ARG A 87 -5.58 9.04 -1.16
C ARG A 87 -5.77 7.71 -0.44
N ALA A 88 -7.02 7.28 -0.23
CA ALA A 88 -7.31 5.96 0.31
C ALA A 88 -6.85 4.83 -0.63
N CYS A 89 -6.99 4.98 -1.95
CA CYS A 89 -6.46 4.01 -2.93
C CYS A 89 -4.96 3.80 -2.79
N ILE A 90 -4.19 4.88 -2.70
CA ILE A 90 -2.73 4.80 -2.50
C ILE A 90 -2.39 4.15 -1.16
N ALA A 91 -3.09 4.52 -0.09
CA ALA A 91 -2.87 3.92 1.23
C ALA A 91 -3.18 2.41 1.23
N LEU A 92 -4.22 1.98 0.52
CA LEU A 92 -4.54 0.57 0.33
C LEU A 92 -3.43 -0.15 -0.46
N ALA A 93 -2.98 0.42 -1.57
CA ALA A 93 -1.87 -0.12 -2.36
C ALA A 93 -0.58 -0.25 -1.54
N ASN A 94 -0.27 0.74 -0.71
CA ASN A 94 0.89 0.69 0.18
C ASN A 94 0.74 -0.44 1.21
N LYS A 95 -0.45 -0.58 1.81
CA LYS A 95 -0.73 -1.67 2.75
C LYS A 95 -0.63 -3.06 2.09
N THR A 96 -1.14 -3.23 0.87
CA THR A 96 -1.06 -4.51 0.16
C THR A 96 0.37 -4.91 -0.15
N VAL A 97 1.21 -3.98 -0.60
CA VAL A 97 2.64 -4.25 -0.83
C VAL A 97 3.35 -4.68 0.44
N ARG A 98 3.13 -3.96 1.54
CA ARG A 98 3.76 -4.27 2.83
C ARG A 98 3.35 -5.65 3.35
N THR A 99 2.06 -5.99 3.23
CA THR A 99 1.56 -7.32 3.57
C THR A 99 2.12 -8.39 2.66
N ALA A 100 2.16 -8.16 1.34
CA ALA A 100 2.71 -9.13 0.39
C ALA A 100 4.20 -9.39 0.65
N TRP A 101 4.98 -8.34 0.92
CA TRP A 101 6.39 -8.48 1.30
C TRP A 101 6.55 -9.31 2.58
N ALA A 102 5.74 -9.05 3.63
CA ALA A 102 5.81 -9.81 4.87
C ALA A 102 5.44 -11.28 4.66
N MET A 103 4.43 -11.55 3.82
CA MET A 103 4.05 -12.92 3.45
C MET A 103 5.19 -13.66 2.74
N LEU A 104 5.87 -13.00 1.80
CA LEU A 104 7.01 -13.57 1.07
C LEU A 104 8.20 -13.80 2.00
N ARG A 105 8.57 -12.81 2.80
CA ARG A 105 9.74 -12.86 3.68
C ARG A 105 9.63 -13.90 4.80
N TYR A 106 8.43 -14.12 5.32
CA TYR A 106 8.18 -15.05 6.42
C TYR A 106 7.49 -16.33 5.97
N GLU A 107 7.29 -16.52 4.66
CA GLU A 107 6.58 -17.67 4.08
C GLU A 107 5.21 -17.92 4.73
N THR A 108 4.52 -16.84 5.11
CA THR A 108 3.23 -16.91 5.80
C THR A 108 2.06 -16.77 4.83
N LYS A 109 0.95 -17.45 5.14
CA LYS A 109 -0.31 -17.29 4.41
C LYS A 109 -1.01 -15.98 4.79
N TYR A 110 -1.76 -15.41 3.85
CA TYR A 110 -2.56 -14.21 4.12
C TYR A 110 -3.63 -14.53 5.17
N GLN A 111 -3.70 -13.73 6.23
CA GLN A 111 -4.71 -13.86 7.27
C GLN A 111 -5.62 -12.63 7.27
N SER A 112 -6.88 -12.82 6.86
CA SER A 112 -7.90 -11.78 7.01
C SER A 112 -8.41 -11.75 8.45
N LYS A 113 -8.26 -10.59 9.11
CA LYS A 113 -8.86 -10.40 10.44
C LYS A 113 -10.34 -10.02 10.28
N THR A 114 -11.21 -10.98 10.57
CA THR A 114 -12.66 -10.77 10.65
C THR A 114 -12.98 -9.80 11.77
N LEU A 115 -14.08 -9.04 11.65
CA LEU A 115 -14.60 -8.29 12.77
C LEU A 115 -15.13 -9.31 13.79
N SER A 116 -14.49 -9.40 14.96
CA SER A 116 -15.12 -10.06 16.10
C SER A 116 -16.31 -9.21 16.52
N CYS A 117 -17.48 -9.84 16.60
CA CYS A 117 -18.71 -9.25 17.11
C CYS A 117 -18.51 -8.66 18.50
#